data_AF-A0A925AFE1-F1
#
_entry.id   AF-A0A925AFE1-F1
#
_cell.length_a   1.000
_cell.length_b   1.000
_cell.length_c   1.000
_cell.angle_alpha   90.00
_cell.angle_beta   90.00
_cell.angle_gamma   90.00
#
_symmetry.space_group_name_H-M   'P 1'
#
loop_
_entity.id
_entity.type
_entity.pdbx_description
1 polymer ?
#
loop_
_entity_poly.entity_id
_entity_poly.type
_entity_poly.pdbx_seq_one_letter_code
_entity_poly.pdbx_strand_id
1 'polypeptide(L)' 'FGREAHTDNNNLPQKVLTNRRILRETMEAVGFKGIRTEWWHFSYQSKDWPLSDYVWPCD' A
#
# COMPACT_ATOMS: atom_id res chain seq x y z
N PHE A 1 -12.08 2.60 3.25
CA PHE A 1 -11.79 4.00 2.87
C PHE A 1 -12.44 4.32 1.53
N GLY A 2 -12.62 5.61 1.19
CA GLY A 2 -13.29 6.06 -0.03
C GLY A 2 -12.34 6.25 -1.24
N ARG A 3 -12.83 6.90 -2.30
CA ARG A 3 -12.06 7.16 -3.53
C ARG A 3 -10.82 8.02 -3.28
N GLU A 4 -10.80 8.78 -2.19
CA GLU A 4 -9.69 9.63 -1.76
C GLU A 4 -8.42 8.80 -1.46
N ALA A 5 -8.61 7.55 -1.06
CA ALA A 5 -7.55 6.61 -0.77
C ALA A 5 -6.95 5.96 -2.02
N HIS A 6 -7.64 6.03 -3.17
CA HIS A 6 -7.15 5.39 -4.37
C HIS A 6 -5.83 6.04 -4.85
N THR A 7 -4.94 5.22 -5.39
CA THR A 7 -3.64 5.68 -5.92
C THR A 7 -3.76 6.54 -7.17
N ASP A 8 -4.87 6.44 -7.90
CA ASP A 8 -5.18 7.24 -9.09
C ASP A 8 -6.03 8.48 -8.79
N ASN A 9 -6.29 8.78 -7.51
CA ASN A 9 -6.88 10.05 -7.13
C ASN A 9 -5.86 11.19 -7.26
N ASN A 10 -5.96 11.93 -8.37
CA ASN A 10 -5.12 13.09 -8.65
C ASN A 10 -5.69 14.42 -8.11
N ASN A 11 -6.87 14.41 -7.49
CA ASN A 11 -7.48 15.61 -6.90
C ASN A 11 -6.92 15.89 -5.49
N LEU A 12 -5.60 16.05 -5.40
CA LEU A 12 -4.85 16.25 -4.16
C LEU A 12 -3.77 17.31 -4.36
N PRO A 13 -3.31 17.99 -3.29
CA PRO A 13 -2.21 18.93 -3.39
C PRO A 13 -0.95 18.27 -3.99
N GLN A 14 -0.19 19.02 -4.80
CA GLN A 14 1.01 18.52 -5.47
C GLN A 14 2.01 17.84 -4.53
N LYS A 15 2.16 18.37 -3.31
CA LYS A 15 3.00 17.78 -2.26
C LYS A 15 2.56 16.35 -1.88
N VAL A 16 1.24 16.11 -1.79
CA VAL A 16 0.68 14.80 -1.47
C VAL A 16 0.95 13.81 -2.61
N LEU A 17 0.73 14.23 -3.87
CA LEU A 17 1.01 13.40 -5.04
C LEU A 17 2.51 13.03 -5.13
N THR A 18 3.38 14.00 -4.83
CA THR A 18 4.84 13.79 -4.81
C THR A 18 5.23 12.79 -3.72
N ASN A 19 4.68 12.93 -2.51
CA ASN A 19 4.95 11.98 -1.42
C ASN A 19 4.44 10.57 -1.73
N ARG A 20 3.23 10.43 -2.29
CA ARG A 20 2.68 9.13 -2.70
C ARG A 20 3.54 8.46 -3.77
N ARG A 21 4.08 9.24 -4.71
CA ARG A 21 5.00 8.75 -5.73
C ARG A 21 6.29 8.21 -5.12
N ILE A 22 6.93 8.99 -4.23
CA ILE A 22 8.16 8.57 -3.54
C ILE A 22 7.93 7.27 -2.77
N LEU A 23 6.84 7.18 -2.02
CA LEU A 23 6.48 5.96 -1.28
C LEU A 23 6.37 4.77 -2.23
N ARG A 24 5.58 4.89 -3.30
CA ARG A 24 5.37 3.81 -4.26
C ARG A 24 6.68 3.36 -4.90
N GLU A 25 7.45 4.28 -5.46
CA GLU A 25 8.72 3.97 -6.14
C GLU A 25 9.73 3.32 -5.18
N THR A 26 9.79 3.79 -3.92
CA THR A 26 10.68 3.22 -2.90
C THR A 26 10.28 1.79 -2.53
N MET A 27 8.99 1.55 -2.28
CA MET A 27 8.48 0.23 -1.91
C MET A 27 8.60 -0.77 -3.07
N GLU A 28 8.30 -0.35 -4.29
CA GLU A 28 8.44 -1.16 -5.50
C GLU A 28 9.90 -1.55 -5.77
N ALA A 29 10.86 -0.64 -5.52
CA ALA A 29 12.28 -0.93 -5.67
C ALA A 29 12.79 -2.05 -4.73
N VAL A 30 12.11 -2.30 -3.60
CA VAL A 30 12.48 -3.35 -2.64
C VAL A 30 11.53 -4.56 -2.66
N GLY A 31 10.78 -4.74 -3.75
CA GLY A 31 10.00 -5.96 -4.00
C GLY A 31 8.59 -5.99 -3.42
N PHE A 32 8.07 -4.83 -3.02
CA PHE A 32 6.66 -4.70 -2.66
C PHE A 32 5.83 -4.25 -3.86
N LYS A 33 4.52 -4.49 -3.80
CA LYS A 33 3.58 -4.04 -4.82
C LYS A 33 2.33 -3.45 -4.19
N GLY A 34 1.95 -2.26 -4.65
CA GLY A 34 0.76 -1.58 -4.16
C GLY A 34 -0.54 -2.08 -4.81
N ILE A 35 -1.67 -1.64 -4.27
CA ILE A 35 -3.00 -1.84 -4.87
C ILE A 35 -3.62 -0.51 -5.30
N ARG A 36 -4.67 -0.57 -6.12
CA ARG A 36 -5.32 0.64 -6.66
C ARG A 36 -6.12 1.42 -5.61
N THR A 37 -6.77 0.72 -4.68
CA THR A 37 -7.78 1.30 -3.79
C THR A 37 -7.20 1.98 -2.56
N GLU A 38 -5.94 1.72 -2.22
CA GLU A 38 -5.30 2.21 -0.98
C GLU A 38 -3.83 2.60 -1.24
N TRP A 39 -3.52 3.89 -1.19
CA TRP A 39 -2.17 4.41 -1.50
C TRP A 39 -1.07 3.99 -0.51
N TRP A 40 -1.45 3.52 0.68
CA TRP A 40 -0.53 3.05 1.73
C TRP A 40 -0.36 1.52 1.74
N HIS A 41 -1.17 0.78 0.98
CA HIS A 41 -1.18 -0.68 1.06
C HIS A 41 -0.15 -1.26 0.09
N PHE A 42 0.72 -2.14 0.61
CA PHE A 42 1.76 -2.80 -0.16
C PHE A 42 1.93 -4.25 0.30
N SER A 43 2.03 -5.17 -0.67
CA SER A 43 2.26 -6.59 -0.42
C SER A 43 3.63 -6.99 -0.94
N TYR A 44 4.42 -7.69 -0.13
CA TYR A 44 5.71 -8.22 -0.55
C TYR A 44 5.52 -9.37 -1.54
N GLN A 45 6.18 -9.30 -2.70
CA GLN A 45 5.91 -10.22 -3.81
C GLN A 45 6.93 -11.35 -3.95
N SER A 46 8.03 -11.35 -3.18
CA SER A 46 9.11 -12.32 -3.44
C SER A 46 8.80 -13.76 -3.02
N LYS A 47 7.82 -13.96 -2.13
CA LYS A 47 7.48 -15.27 -1.58
C LYS A 47 6.01 -15.34 -1.22
N ASP A 48 5.41 -16.48 -1.56
CA ASP A 48 4.11 -16.89 -1.04
C ASP A 48 4.32 -17.59 0.30
N TRP A 49 3.69 -17.06 1.33
CA TRP A 49 3.69 -17.64 2.66
C TRP A 49 2.35 -18.32 2.93
N PRO A 50 2.33 -19.43 3.69
CA PRO A 50 1.06 -20.00 4.14
C PRO A 50 0.31 -18.98 4.99
N LEU A 51 -1.03 -19.04 4.93
CA LEU A 51 -1.87 -18.21 5.79
C LEU A 51 -1.59 -18.57 7.25
N SER A 52 -1.47 -17.54 8.08
CA SER A 52 -1.29 -17.72 9.52
C SER A 52 -2.64 -18.03 10.16
N ASP A 53 -2.71 -19.11 10.92
CA ASP A 53 -3.85 -19.46 11.78
C ASP A 53 -3.73 -18.85 13.18
N TYR A 54 -2.84 -17.86 13.35
CA TYR A 54 -2.60 -17.21 14.64
C TYR A 54 -3.84 -16.42 15.09
N VAL A 55 -4.39 -16.80 16.24
CA VAL A 55 -5.50 -16.11 16.89
C VAL A 55 -4.95 -15.25 18.02
N TRP A 56 -5.24 -13.95 17.99
CA TRP A 56 -4.91 -13.06 19.11
C TRP A 56 -5.68 -13.49 20.36
N PRO A 57 -5.04 -13.55 21.55
CA PRO A 57 -5.80 -13.68 22.78
C PRO A 57 -6.70 -12.46 22.93
N CYS A 58 -8.00 -12.69 22.96
CA CYS A 58 -8.99 -11.66 23.27
C CYS A 58 -9.05 -11.51 24.80
N ASP A 59 -8.97 -10.27 25.29
CA ASP A 59 -9.39 -9.89 26.64
C ASP A 59 -10.87 -9.45 26.65
#